data_AF-A0A9J5XSJ4-F1
#
_entry.id   AF-A0A9J5XSJ4-F1
#
_cell.length_a   1.000
_cell.length_b   1.000
_cell.length_c   1.000
_cell.angle_alpha   90.00
_cell.angle_beta   90.00
_cell.angle_gamma   90.00
#
_symmetry.space_group_name_H-M   'P 1'
#
loop_
_entity.id
_entity.type
_entity.pdbx_description
1 polymer ?
#
loop_
_entity_poly.entity_id
_entity_poly.type
_entity_poly.pdbx_seq_one_letter_code
_entity_poly.pdbx_strand_id
1 'polypeptide(L)'
;MFIVKVNGTVLCFGIKEFAAVIGLKCGLVGNFVLDPSISNRLIQKYFGKMNKVPKLDFLNKFKEVDYFESEDRFNIGVLYFISTFLIDSEASKTTIPKRYFNLFETKYK
;
A
#
# COMPACT_ATOMS: atom_id res chain seq x y z
N MET A 1 5.05 -12.32 14.91
CA MET A 1 5.99 -11.87 13.88
C MET A 1 5.87 -12.84 12.72
N PHE A 2 5.56 -12.36 11.52
CA PHE A 2 5.41 -13.15 10.33
C PHE A 2 6.65 -13.00 9.45
N ILE A 3 7.18 -14.10 8.95
CA ILE A 3 8.46 -14.11 8.25
C ILE A 3 8.25 -14.81 6.91
N VAL A 4 8.58 -14.11 5.82
CA VAL A 4 8.53 -14.68 4.46
C VAL A 4 9.94 -14.71 3.91
N LYS A 5 10.32 -15.85 3.33
CA LYS A 5 11.56 -15.98 2.58
C LYS A 5 11.26 -15.91 1.09
N VAL A 6 11.67 -14.82 0.46
CA VAL A 6 11.48 -14.58 -0.98
C VAL A 6 12.87 -14.49 -1.63
N ASN A 7 13.18 -15.40 -2.55
CA ASN A 7 14.47 -15.46 -3.25
C ASN A 7 15.70 -15.37 -2.32
N GLY A 8 15.66 -16.05 -1.18
CA GLY A 8 16.78 -16.05 -0.22
C GLY A 8 16.79 -14.88 0.76
N THR A 9 16.05 -13.80 0.48
CA THR A 9 15.88 -12.65 1.37
C THR A 9 14.78 -12.92 2.39
N VAL A 10 15.04 -12.57 3.65
CA VAL A 10 14.08 -12.70 4.75
C VAL A 10 13.36 -11.38 4.96
N LEU A 11 12.05 -11.37 4.78
CA LEU A 11 11.18 -10.24 5.10
C LEU A 11 10.49 -10.52 6.44
N CYS A 12 10.65 -9.61 7.39
CA CYS A 12 10.04 -9.70 8.71
C CYS A 12 8.91 -8.67 8.82
N PHE A 13 7.69 -9.16 9.02
CA PHE A 13 6.51 -8.35 9.26
C PHE A 13 6.04 -8.54 10.71
N GLY A 14 5.59 -7.48 11.38
CA GLY A 14 4.79 -7.66 12.58
C GLY A 14 3.41 -8.26 12.22
N ILE A 15 2.68 -8.73 13.23
CA ILE A 15 1.34 -9.33 13.05
C ILE A 15 0.36 -8.34 12.41
N LYS A 16 0.54 -7.03 12.65
CA LYS A 16 -0.29 -5.96 12.11
C LYS A 16 0.07 -5.64 10.66
N GLU A 17 1.36 -5.52 10.32
CA GLU A 17 1.80 -5.33 8.92
C GLU A 17 1.38 -6.52 8.06
N PHE A 18 1.50 -7.75 8.59
CA PHE A 18 1.06 -8.96 7.90
C PHE A 18 -0.46 -9.00 7.70
N ALA A 19 -1.25 -8.77 8.76
CA ALA A 19 -2.72 -8.78 8.68
C ALA A 19 -3.28 -7.70 7.73
N ALA A 20 -2.64 -6.52 7.69
CA ALA A 20 -2.99 -5.46 6.76
C ALA A 20 -2.62 -5.82 5.30
N VAL A 21 -1.45 -6.43 5.10
CA VAL A 21 -0.91 -6.83 3.79
C VAL A 21 -1.79 -7.91 3.12
N ILE A 22 -2.26 -8.90 3.86
CA ILE A 22 -3.07 -10.02 3.33
C ILE A 22 -4.59 -9.82 3.43
N GLY A 23 -5.06 -8.67 3.92
CA GLY A 23 -6.49 -8.38 4.10
C GLY A 23 -7.18 -9.26 5.17
N LEU A 24 -6.43 -9.91 6.05
CA LEU A 24 -6.98 -10.69 7.16
C LEU A 24 -7.52 -9.74 8.22
N LYS A 25 -8.80 -9.87 8.57
CA LYS A 25 -9.45 -9.17 9.70
C LYS A 25 -8.94 -9.69 11.05
N CYS A 26 -7.63 -9.65 11.28
CA CYS A 26 -7.01 -10.08 12.52
C CYS A 26 -6.57 -8.85 13.32
N GLY A 27 -7.55 -8.20 13.95
CA GLY A 27 -7.36 -7.05 14.84
C GLY A 27 -8.66 -6.29 15.01
N LEU A 28 -8.93 -5.78 16.22
CA LEU A 28 -10.12 -4.99 16.54
C LEU A 28 -10.33 -3.91 15.49
N VAL A 29 -11.30 -4.16 14.60
CA VAL A 29 -11.69 -3.35 13.44
C VAL A 29 -12.07 -1.91 13.83
N GLY A 30 -12.21 -1.62 15.12
CA GLY A 30 -12.69 -0.35 15.66
C GLY A 30 -11.71 0.84 15.65
N ASN A 31 -10.40 0.66 15.43
CA ASN A 31 -9.44 1.76 15.61
C ASN A 31 -8.89 2.39 14.31
N PHE A 32 -9.22 1.86 13.13
CA PHE A 32 -8.87 2.49 11.85
C PHE A 32 -10.02 3.37 11.38
N VAL A 33 -10.18 4.54 12.00
CA VAL A 33 -11.10 5.57 11.48
C VAL A 33 -10.45 6.20 10.26
N LEU A 34 -10.68 5.58 9.11
CA LEU A 34 -10.32 6.14 7.81
C LEU A 34 -11.28 7.27 7.49
N ASP A 35 -10.92 8.50 7.84
CA ASP A 35 -11.67 9.67 7.40
C ASP A 35 -11.53 9.81 5.87
N PRO A 36 -12.61 9.64 5.09
CA PRO A 36 -12.55 9.76 3.63
C PRO A 36 -12.17 11.17 3.17
N SER A 37 -12.44 12.18 4.02
CA SER A 37 -12.19 13.61 3.75
C SER A 37 -10.71 13.99 3.85
N ILE A 38 -9.92 13.25 4.63
CA ILE A 38 -8.49 13.51 4.79
C ILE A 38 -7.77 13.08 3.51
N SER A 39 -7.13 14.04 2.86
CA SER A 39 -6.36 13.79 1.66
C SER A 39 -5.04 13.07 2.00
N ASN A 40 -4.71 12.02 1.25
CA ASN A 40 -3.49 11.22 1.47
C ASN A 40 -2.29 11.92 0.81
N ARG A 41 -1.16 12.04 1.52
CA ARG A 41 0.05 12.74 1.03
C ARG A 41 0.69 11.97 -0.13
N LEU A 42 0.83 10.64 -0.08
CA LEU A 42 1.41 9.83 -1.16
C LEU A 42 0.57 9.97 -2.44
N ILE A 43 -0.76 9.91 -2.33
CA ILE A 43 -1.65 10.13 -3.47
C ILE A 43 -1.46 11.54 -4.02
N GLN A 44 -1.50 12.57 -3.19
CA GLN A 44 -1.31 13.95 -3.64
C GLN A 44 0.03 14.18 -4.35
N LYS A 45 1.10 13.65 -3.76
CA LYS A 45 2.48 13.84 -4.22
C LYS A 45 2.74 13.17 -5.56
N TYR A 46 2.25 11.94 -5.73
CA TYR A 46 2.62 11.11 -6.90
C TYR A 46 1.48 10.90 -7.90
N PHE A 47 0.24 11.15 -7.51
CA PHE A 47 -0.96 10.82 -8.30
C PHE A 47 -2.00 11.96 -8.33
N GLY A 48 -1.69 13.13 -7.77
CA GLY A 48 -2.59 14.29 -7.73
C GLY A 48 -3.80 14.08 -6.80
N LYS A 49 -4.96 14.67 -7.13
CA LYS A 49 -6.17 14.63 -6.28
C LYS A 49 -7.08 13.43 -6.56
N MET A 50 -6.51 12.27 -6.88
CA MET A 50 -7.29 11.07 -7.24
C MET A 50 -7.79 10.31 -6.00
N ASN A 51 -9.09 9.97 -5.94
CA ASN A 51 -9.62 9.11 -4.87
C ASN A 51 -9.35 7.61 -5.11
N LYS A 52 -8.98 7.24 -6.34
CA LYS A 52 -8.63 5.88 -6.76
C LYS A 52 -7.50 6.00 -7.76
N VAL A 53 -6.37 5.33 -7.50
CA VAL A 53 -5.21 5.35 -8.39
C VAL A 53 -5.34 4.20 -9.39
N PRO A 54 -5.27 4.42 -10.71
CA PRO A 54 -5.26 3.32 -11.68
C PRO A 54 -4.11 2.35 -11.39
N LYS A 55 -4.39 1.04 -11.30
CA LYS A 55 -3.38 0.04 -10.93
C LYS A 55 -2.25 0.01 -11.96
N LEU A 56 -2.59 0.11 -13.26
CA LEU A 56 -1.60 0.18 -14.33
C LEU A 56 -0.68 1.40 -14.22
N ASP A 57 -1.22 2.59 -13.92
CA ASP A 57 -0.43 3.82 -13.74
C ASP A 57 0.53 3.69 -12.56
N PHE A 58 0.05 3.16 -11.42
CA PHE A 58 0.89 2.86 -10.27
C PHE A 58 2.04 1.90 -10.60
N LEU A 59 1.74 0.80 -11.31
CA LEU A 59 2.76 -0.20 -11.68
C LEU A 59 3.78 0.36 -12.67
N ASN A 60 3.37 1.24 -13.58
CA ASN A 60 4.28 1.90 -14.51
C ASN A 60 5.23 2.84 -13.77
N LYS A 61 4.71 3.71 -12.90
CA LYS A 61 5.52 4.59 -12.05
C LYS A 61 6.46 3.83 -11.12
N PHE A 62 6.04 2.66 -10.63
CA PHE A 62 6.90 1.79 -9.80
C PHE A 62 8.12 1.26 -10.56
N LYS A 63 8.01 1.05 -11.87
CA LYS A 63 9.11 0.58 -12.71
C LYS A 63 10.06 1.70 -13.12
N GLU A 64 9.64 2.96 -13.01
CA GLU A 64 10.49 4.11 -13.29
C GLU A 64 11.54 4.27 -12.21
N VAL A 65 12.80 4.35 -12.63
CA VAL A 65 13.94 4.51 -11.74
C VAL A 65 13.84 5.87 -11.04
N ASP A 66 14.00 5.87 -9.72
CA ASP A 66 14.02 7.06 -8.86
C ASP A 66 12.77 7.96 -8.92
N TYR A 67 11.63 7.47 -9.43
CA TYR A 67 10.37 8.23 -9.44
C TYR A 67 9.88 8.60 -8.04
N PHE A 68 10.02 7.67 -7.09
CA PHE A 68 9.64 7.87 -5.69
C PHE A 68 10.82 8.35 -4.85
N GLU A 69 10.55 9.29 -3.96
CA GLU A 69 11.54 9.82 -3.03
C GLU A 69 11.91 8.77 -1.98
N SER A 70 13.14 8.85 -1.47
CA SER A 70 13.70 7.83 -0.57
C SER A 70 12.85 7.57 0.67
N GLU A 71 12.23 8.61 1.24
CA GLU A 71 11.31 8.53 2.38
C GLU A 71 10.03 7.72 2.09
N ASP A 72 9.62 7.65 0.82
CA ASP A 72 8.35 7.06 0.40
C ASP A 72 8.52 5.67 -0.24
N ARG A 73 9.74 5.32 -0.67
CA ARG A 73 10.05 4.06 -1.37
C ARG A 73 9.62 2.82 -0.60
N PHE A 74 9.78 2.80 0.74
CA PHE A 74 9.37 1.65 1.54
C PHE A 74 7.85 1.44 1.48
N ASN A 75 7.06 2.47 1.76
CA ASN A 75 5.59 2.40 1.75
C ASN A 75 5.05 2.06 0.35
N ILE A 76 5.66 2.64 -0.69
CA ILE A 76 5.33 2.34 -2.10
C ILE A 76 5.70 0.89 -2.46
N GLY A 77 6.83 0.37 -1.97
CA GLY A 77 7.22 -1.03 -2.14
C GLY A 77 6.24 -2.02 -1.51
N VAL A 78 5.73 -1.72 -0.32
CA VAL A 78 4.69 -2.54 0.32
C VAL A 78 3.37 -2.46 -0.46
N LEU A 79 2.96 -1.27 -0.92
CA LEU A 79 1.78 -1.10 -1.78
C LEU A 79 1.89 -1.90 -3.08
N TYR A 80 3.07 -1.92 -3.70
CA TYR A 80 3.36 -2.73 -4.87
C TYR A 80 3.24 -4.22 -4.57
N PHE A 81 3.82 -4.67 -3.46
CA PHE A 81 3.75 -6.07 -3.06
C PHE A 81 2.30 -6.53 -2.85
N ILE A 82 1.50 -5.77 -2.10
CA ILE A 82 0.09 -6.06 -1.86
C ILE A 82 -0.69 -6.08 -3.18
N SER A 83 -0.56 -5.00 -3.96
CA SER A 83 -1.35 -4.84 -5.18
C SER A 83 -0.99 -5.87 -6.25
N THR A 84 0.25 -6.36 -6.27
CA THR A 84 0.74 -7.28 -7.30
C THR A 84 0.56 -8.75 -6.91
N PHE A 85 0.89 -9.12 -5.67
CA PHE A 85 0.98 -10.53 -5.27
C PHE A 85 -0.19 -11.01 -4.43
N LEU A 86 -0.91 -10.12 -3.76
CA LEU A 86 -1.97 -10.49 -2.82
C LEU A 86 -3.36 -10.15 -3.33
N ILE A 87 -3.45 -9.13 -4.19
CA ILE A 87 -4.69 -8.73 -4.84
C ILE A 87 -4.61 -9.17 -6.29
N ASP A 88 -5.09 -10.38 -6.55
CA ASP A 88 -5.24 -10.88 -7.91
C ASP A 88 -6.33 -10.06 -8.63
N SER A 89 -5.88 -9.18 -9.52
CA SER A 89 -6.76 -8.32 -10.30
C SER A 89 -6.06 -7.79 -11.54
N GLU A 90 -6.76 -7.81 -12.67
CA GLU A 90 -6.26 -7.32 -13.96
C GLU A 90 -5.92 -5.82 -13.86
N ALA A 91 -4.64 -5.47 -14.08
CA ALA A 91 -4.14 -4.11 -13.83
C ALA A 91 -4.78 -3.04 -14.72
N SER A 92 -5.15 -3.40 -15.96
CA SER A 92 -5.81 -2.53 -16.94
C SER A 92 -7.24 -2.13 -16.53
N LYS A 93 -7.89 -2.92 -15.67
CA LYS A 93 -9.32 -2.74 -15.31
C LYS A 93 -9.54 -2.40 -13.84
N THR A 94 -8.46 -2.30 -13.05
CA THR A 94 -8.57 -2.11 -11.60
C THR A 94 -7.85 -0.87 -11.09
N THR A 95 -8.26 -0.46 -9.89
CA THR A 95 -7.70 0.70 -9.20
C THR A 95 -7.22 0.27 -7.82
N ILE A 96 -6.17 0.92 -7.34
CA ILE A 96 -5.69 0.82 -5.96
C ILE A 96 -6.52 1.84 -5.15
N PRO A 97 -7.37 1.39 -4.23
CA PRO A 97 -8.22 2.28 -3.45
C PRO A 97 -7.40 3.10 -2.44
N LYS A 98 -7.79 4.35 -2.21
CA LYS A 98 -7.20 5.26 -1.22
C LYS A 98 -6.97 4.64 0.16
N ARG A 99 -7.85 3.73 0.60
CA ARG A 99 -7.71 3.03 1.89
C ARG A 99 -6.38 2.29 2.05
N TYR A 100 -5.80 1.77 0.97
CA TYR A 100 -4.50 1.09 1.03
C TYR A 100 -3.37 2.09 1.24
N PHE A 101 -3.44 3.27 0.62
CA PHE A 101 -2.48 4.35 0.87
C PHE A 101 -2.59 4.90 2.30
N ASN A 102 -3.81 5.00 2.83
CA ASN A 102 -4.05 5.51 4.18
C ASN A 102 -3.46 4.62 5.28
N LEU A 103 -3.23 3.33 5.03
CA LEU A 103 -2.59 2.42 5.99
C LEU A 103 -1.18 2.89 6.39
N PHE A 104 -0.50 3.60 5.50
CA PHE A 104 0.89 4.05 5.70
C PHE A 104 0.99 5.48 6.26
N GLU A 105 -0.14 6.20 6.31
CA GLU A 105 -0.19 7.60 6.76
C GLU A 105 -1.01 7.82 8.02
N THR A 106 -1.72 6.80 8.49
CA THR A 106 -2.41 6.87 9.78
C THR A 106 -1.37 6.82 10.90
N LYS A 107 -1.05 7.98 11.48
CA LYS A 107 -0.36 8.04 12.77
C LYS A 107 -1.32 7.59 13.86
N TYR A 108 -0.84 6.71 14.74
CA TYR A 108 -1.55 6.30 15.94
C TYR A 108 -1.91 7.54 16.77
N LYS A 109 -3.15 7.61 17.25
CA LYS A 109 -3.47 8.36 18.47
C LYS A 109 -3.00 7.53 19.67
#